data_AF-A0A523AKW2-F1
#
_entry.id   AF-A0A523AKW2-F1
#
_cell.length_a   1.000
_cell.length_b   1.000
_cell.length_c   1.000
_cell.angle_alpha   90.00
_cell.angle_beta   90.00
_cell.angle_gamma   90.00
#
_symmetry.space_group_name_H-M   'P 1'
#
loop_
_entity.id
_entity.type
_entity.pdbx_description
1 polymer ?
#
loop_
_entity_poly.entity_id
_entity_poly.type
_entity_poly.pdbx_seq_one_letter_code
_entity_poly.pdbx_strand_id
1 'polypeptide(L)'
;PLGRWYTSYPISSLGYVFLPFLAGHLSLSPLTGEAVEVALLFTLLSLFLSPLKDLKDREGDRRSGKPTFPARLGVRKTLVFSLSGLFLALLSFLLLNPRGPEWFLSYLVCTATFLLPTLFFSEGLLRRDPFWLVRLWALASQLLFAGWWVYL
;
A
#
# COMPACT_ATOMS: atom_id res chain seq x y z
N PRO A 1 -23.07 9.81 -17.69
CA PRO A 1 -22.89 8.53 -16.95
C PRO A 1 -21.50 8.48 -16.31
N LEU A 2 -21.44 8.77 -15.00
CA LEU A 2 -20.24 8.59 -14.20
C LEU A 2 -19.87 7.11 -14.26
N GLY A 3 -18.82 6.75 -14.98
CA GLY A 3 -18.24 5.40 -14.94
C GLY A 3 -17.98 4.98 -13.49
N ARG A 4 -17.78 3.69 -13.26
CA ARG A 4 -17.49 3.13 -11.93
C ARG A 4 -16.23 3.79 -11.35
N TRP A 5 -16.37 4.93 -10.68
CA TRP A 5 -15.29 5.82 -10.22
C TRP A 5 -14.29 5.12 -9.30
N TYR A 6 -14.72 4.02 -8.68
CA TYR A 6 -13.89 3.16 -7.84
C TYR A 6 -12.96 2.24 -8.63
N THR A 7 -13.12 2.07 -9.95
CA THR A 7 -12.26 1.19 -10.76
C THR A 7 -10.90 1.80 -11.06
N SER A 8 -10.73 3.11 -10.89
CA SER A 8 -9.43 3.78 -11.07
C SER A 8 -8.37 3.23 -10.10
N TYR A 9 -8.74 2.88 -8.87
CA TYR A 9 -7.82 2.34 -7.87
C TYR A 9 -7.28 0.94 -8.22
N PRO A 10 -8.10 -0.07 -8.57
CA PRO A 10 -7.59 -1.37 -9.01
C PRO A 10 -6.86 -1.26 -10.35
N ILE A 11 -7.34 -0.45 -11.31
CA ILE A 11 -6.65 -0.27 -12.59
C ILE A 11 -5.26 0.36 -12.39
N SER A 12 -5.17 1.41 -11.57
CA SER A 12 -3.88 2.04 -11.28
C SER A 12 -2.96 1.11 -10.49
N SER A 13 -3.47 0.35 -9.53
CA SER A 13 -2.65 -0.60 -8.77
C SER A 13 -2.12 -1.72 -9.68
N LEU A 14 -2.94 -2.26 -10.58
CA LEU A 14 -2.49 -3.23 -11.57
C LEU A 14 -1.46 -2.62 -12.54
N GLY A 15 -1.73 -1.41 -13.04
CA GLY A 15 -0.90 -0.76 -14.04
C GLY A 15 0.45 -0.27 -13.53
N TYR A 16 0.52 0.24 -12.29
CA TYR A 16 1.73 0.82 -11.72
C TYR A 16 2.46 -0.10 -10.72
N VAL A 17 1.84 -1.21 -10.32
CA VAL A 17 2.47 -2.16 -9.37
C VAL A 17 2.55 -3.55 -9.98
N PHE A 18 1.42 -4.18 -10.30
CA PHE A 18 1.40 -5.57 -10.78
C PHE A 18 2.23 -5.77 -12.05
N LEU A 19 1.88 -5.04 -13.12
CA LEU A 19 2.54 -5.22 -14.42
C LEU A 19 4.03 -4.83 -14.39
N PRO A 20 4.44 -3.70 -13.79
CA PRO A 20 5.86 -3.35 -13.71
C PRO A 20 6.65 -4.36 -12.88
N PHE A 21 6.07 -4.89 -11.80
CA PHE A 21 6.72 -5.91 -10.98
C PHE A 21 6.96 -7.20 -11.78
N LEU A 22 5.92 -7.73 -12.44
CA LEU A 22 6.05 -8.93 -13.26
C LEU A 22 7.05 -8.74 -14.41
N ALA A 23 7.00 -7.58 -15.08
CA ALA A 23 7.93 -7.25 -16.16
C ALA A 23 9.38 -7.16 -15.65
N GLY A 24 9.59 -6.56 -14.48
CA GLY A 24 10.89 -6.48 -13.83
C GLY A 24 11.42 -7.83 -13.34
N HIS A 25 10.55 -8.72 -12.87
CA HIS A 25 10.95 -10.09 -12.55
C HIS A 25 11.34 -10.86 -13.81
N LEU A 26 10.48 -10.80 -14.84
CA LEU A 26 10.66 -11.54 -16.09
C LEU A 26 11.95 -11.17 -16.83
N SER A 27 12.45 -9.94 -16.66
CA SER A 27 13.72 -9.50 -17.25
C SER A 27 14.96 -10.08 -16.56
N LEU A 28 14.81 -10.62 -15.34
CA LEU A 28 15.89 -11.19 -14.54
C LEU A 28 15.78 -12.72 -14.40
N SER A 29 14.57 -13.25 -14.34
CA SER A 29 14.27 -14.67 -14.10
C SER A 29 12.92 -15.09 -14.66
N PRO A 30 12.72 -16.39 -14.98
CA PRO A 30 11.40 -16.89 -15.37
C PRO A 30 10.34 -16.62 -14.29
N LEU A 31 9.12 -16.30 -14.71
CA LEU A 31 8.00 -16.08 -13.79
C LEU A 31 7.66 -17.36 -13.01
N THR A 32 7.78 -17.29 -11.69
CA THR A 32 7.35 -18.33 -10.76
C THR A 32 5.97 -18.00 -10.17
N GLY A 33 5.27 -19.01 -9.66
CA GLY A 33 4.02 -18.81 -8.92
C GLY A 33 4.18 -17.88 -7.72
N GLU A 34 5.32 -18.01 -7.02
CA GLU A 34 5.70 -17.17 -5.88
C GLU A 34 5.83 -15.70 -6.30
N ALA A 35 6.51 -15.40 -7.42
CA ALA A 35 6.65 -14.03 -7.91
C ALA A 35 5.29 -13.40 -8.28
N VAL A 36 4.37 -14.18 -8.86
CA VAL A 36 3.01 -13.74 -9.15
C VAL A 36 2.23 -13.46 -7.86
N GLU A 37 2.38 -14.31 -6.85
CA GLU A 37 1.76 -14.14 -5.54
C GLU A 37 2.26 -12.87 -4.84
N VAL A 38 3.58 -12.64 -4.84
CA VAL A 38 4.19 -11.40 -4.34
C VAL A 38 3.59 -10.20 -5.04
N ALA A 39 3.52 -10.22 -6.37
CA ALA A 39 2.98 -9.13 -7.17
C ALA A 39 1.51 -8.84 -6.84
N LEU A 40 0.69 -9.89 -6.64
CA LEU A 40 -0.71 -9.76 -6.26
C LEU A 40 -0.86 -9.12 -4.88
N LEU A 41 -0.12 -9.58 -3.88
CA LEU A 41 -0.16 -9.02 -2.53
C LEU A 41 0.31 -7.56 -2.50
N PHE A 42 1.33 -7.23 -3.29
CA PHE A 42 1.83 -5.86 -3.40
C PHE A 42 0.82 -4.94 -4.09
N THR A 43 0.10 -5.47 -5.08
CA THR A 43 -0.99 -4.77 -5.76
C THR A 43 -2.16 -4.53 -4.81
N LEU A 44 -2.53 -5.51 -3.98
CA LEU A 44 -3.57 -5.36 -2.95
C LEU A 44 -3.20 -4.30 -1.91
N LEU A 45 -1.95 -4.30 -1.43
CA LEU A 45 -1.47 -3.25 -0.53
C LEU A 45 -1.58 -1.87 -1.18
N SER A 46 -1.11 -1.72 -2.43
CA SER A 46 -1.22 -0.45 -3.16
C SER A 46 -2.66 0.00 -3.36
N LEU A 47 -3.57 -0.93 -3.66
CA LEU A 47 -5.00 -0.67 -3.83
C LEU A 47 -5.62 -0.05 -2.57
N PHE A 48 -5.40 -0.66 -1.41
CA PHE A 48 -6.00 -0.17 -0.17
C PHE A 48 -5.29 1.06 0.40
N LEU A 49 -4.03 1.27 0.03
CA LEU A 49 -3.27 2.45 0.40
C LEU A 49 -3.64 3.69 -0.42
N SER A 50 -3.96 3.52 -1.71
CA SER A 50 -4.16 4.63 -2.64
C SER A 50 -5.26 5.62 -2.20
N PRO A 51 -6.46 5.19 -1.74
CA PRO A 51 -7.47 6.10 -1.21
C PRO A 51 -7.02 6.95 -0.02
N LEU A 52 -6.04 6.48 0.76
CA LEU A 52 -5.49 7.24 1.88
C LEU A 52 -4.62 8.41 1.42
N LYS A 53 -3.93 8.28 0.28
CA LYS A 53 -3.12 9.35 -0.30
C LYS A 53 -4.01 10.52 -0.73
N ASP A 54 -5.17 10.21 -1.30
CA ASP A 54 -6.17 11.17 -1.75
C ASP A 54 -6.86 11.93 -0.61
N LEU A 55 -6.70 11.51 0.66
CA LEU A 55 -7.31 12.21 1.80
C LEU A 55 -6.84 13.66 1.92
N LYS A 56 -5.57 13.92 1.59
CA LYS A 56 -4.97 15.27 1.59
C LYS A 56 -5.59 16.14 0.49
N ASP A 57 -5.80 15.56 -0.67
CA ASP A 57 -6.25 16.27 -1.87
C ASP A 57 -7.79 16.35 -1.97
N ARG A 58 -8.50 15.76 -0.99
CA ARG A 58 -9.96 15.66 -0.92
C ARG A 58 -10.70 16.95 -1.27
N GLU A 59 -10.31 18.09 -0.68
CA GLU A 59 -11.02 19.34 -0.91
C GLU A 59 -10.78 19.88 -2.33
N GLY A 60 -9.57 19.69 -2.87
CA GLY A 60 -9.24 20.01 -4.27
C GLY A 60 -9.97 19.09 -5.25
N ASP A 61 -10.03 17.79 -4.96
CA ASP A 61 -10.77 16.79 -5.73
C ASP A 61 -12.27 17.09 -5.74
N ARG A 62 -12.83 17.47 -4.58
CA ARG A 62 -14.25 17.84 -4.46
C ARG A 62 -14.58 19.07 -5.30
N ARG A 63 -13.72 20.10 -5.27
CA ARG A 63 -13.90 21.33 -6.07
C ARG A 63 -13.75 21.09 -7.56
N SER A 64 -12.84 20.20 -7.96
CA SER A 64 -12.60 19.84 -9.36
C SER A 64 -13.54 18.76 -9.89
N GLY A 65 -14.46 18.25 -9.07
CA GLY A 65 -15.41 17.20 -9.46
C GLY A 65 -14.77 15.82 -9.65
N LYS A 66 -13.52 15.62 -9.22
CA LYS A 66 -12.83 14.33 -9.29
C LYS A 66 -13.47 13.34 -8.31
N PRO A 67 -13.97 12.18 -8.77
CA PRO A 67 -14.72 11.26 -7.92
C PRO A 67 -13.81 10.29 -7.16
N THR A 68 -12.95 10.81 -6.26
CA THR A 68 -12.09 9.98 -5.40
C THR A 68 -12.87 9.40 -4.20
N PHE A 69 -12.36 8.31 -3.60
CA PHE A 69 -12.93 7.70 -2.39
C PHE A 69 -13.20 8.73 -1.29
N PRO A 70 -12.20 9.54 -0.85
CA PRO A 70 -12.42 10.50 0.22
C PRO A 70 -13.37 11.64 -0.18
N ALA A 71 -13.43 12.02 -1.47
CA ALA A 71 -14.37 13.03 -1.95
C ALA A 71 -15.82 12.53 -1.99
N ARG A 72 -16.04 11.24 -2.29
CA ARG A 72 -17.38 10.63 -2.42
C ARG A 72 -17.92 10.04 -1.12
N LEU A 73 -17.09 9.32 -0.37
CA LEU A 73 -17.51 8.56 0.82
C LEU A 73 -17.16 9.26 2.13
N GLY A 74 -16.29 10.28 2.06
CA GLY A 74 -15.78 10.99 3.25
C GLY A 74 -14.68 10.22 3.98
N VAL A 75 -14.01 10.93 4.89
CA VAL A 75 -12.79 10.47 5.58
C VAL A 75 -13.01 9.15 6.33
N ARG A 76 -14.06 9.05 7.13
CA ARG A 76 -14.30 7.88 7.99
C ARG A 76 -14.45 6.59 7.19
N LYS A 77 -15.23 6.61 6.10
CA LYS A 77 -15.46 5.42 5.27
C LYS A 77 -14.20 5.04 4.48
N THR A 78 -13.45 6.04 3.99
CA THR A 78 -12.14 5.81 3.36
C THR A 78 -11.15 5.16 4.32
N LEU A 79 -11.06 5.65 5.56
CA LEU A 79 -10.20 5.05 6.58
C LEU A 79 -10.59 3.61 6.88
N VAL A 80 -11.88 3.32 7.10
CA VAL A 80 -12.34 1.94 7.37
C VAL A 80 -12.04 1.03 6.19
N PHE A 81 -12.36 1.43 4.95
CA PHE A 81 -12.07 0.64 3.76
C PHE A 81 -10.58 0.32 3.63
N SER A 82 -9.75 1.37 3.71
CA SER A 82 -8.32 1.25 3.54
C SER A 82 -7.65 0.46 4.66
N LEU A 83 -7.93 0.77 5.93
CA LEU A 83 -7.30 0.09 7.06
C LEU A 83 -7.73 -1.38 7.15
N SER A 84 -9.01 -1.68 6.92
CA SER A 84 -9.47 -3.07 6.90
C SER A 84 -8.87 -3.85 5.73
N GLY A 85 -8.81 -3.26 4.54
CA GLY A 85 -8.21 -3.91 3.37
C GLY A 85 -6.71 -4.13 3.53
N LEU A 86 -6.00 -3.16 4.11
CA LEU A 86 -4.58 -3.28 4.46
C LEU A 86 -4.35 -4.39 5.50
N PHE A 87 -5.15 -4.44 6.56
CA PHE A 87 -5.09 -5.50 7.55
C PHE A 87 -5.31 -6.88 6.90
N LEU A 88 -6.33 -7.01 6.04
CA LEU A 88 -6.60 -8.25 5.33
C LEU A 88 -5.46 -8.63 4.37
N ALA A 89 -4.88 -7.67 3.63
CA ALA A 89 -3.76 -7.94 2.74
C ALA A 89 -2.52 -8.44 3.51
N LEU A 90 -2.24 -7.85 4.68
CA LEU A 90 -1.16 -8.29 5.56
C LEU A 90 -1.44 -9.63 6.23
N LEU A 91 -2.69 -9.87 6.63
CA LEU A 91 -3.12 -11.15 7.19
C LEU A 91 -2.99 -12.26 6.14
N SER A 92 -3.45 -12.02 4.91
CA SER A 92 -3.28 -12.96 3.80
C SER A 92 -1.80 -13.23 3.54
N PHE A 93 -0.96 -12.20 3.54
CA PHE A 93 0.49 -12.38 3.43
C PHE A 93 1.05 -13.28 4.54
N LEU A 94 0.63 -13.08 5.79
CA LEU A 94 1.05 -13.91 6.91
C LEU A 94 0.64 -15.38 6.75
N LEU A 95 -0.61 -15.61 6.34
CA LEU A 95 -1.18 -16.95 6.24
C LEU A 95 -0.62 -17.75 5.05
N LEU A 96 -0.24 -17.06 3.98
CA LEU A 96 0.26 -17.68 2.77
C LEU A 96 1.79 -17.81 2.76
N ASN A 97 2.51 -17.14 3.66
CA ASN A 97 3.96 -17.21 3.71
C ASN A 97 4.44 -18.61 4.10
N PRO A 98 5.10 -19.36 3.19
CA PRO A 98 5.51 -20.74 3.45
C PRO A 98 6.69 -20.84 4.42
N ARG A 99 7.34 -19.72 4.78
CA ARG A 99 8.54 -19.68 5.63
C ARG A 99 8.26 -19.46 7.12
N GLY A 100 6.99 -19.47 7.55
CA GLY A 100 6.61 -19.51 8.96
C GLY A 100 6.73 -18.19 9.75
N PRO A 101 6.42 -18.21 11.06
CA PRO A 101 6.24 -17.02 11.91
C PRO A 101 7.55 -16.29 12.27
N GLU A 102 8.71 -16.91 12.12
CA GLU A 102 10.01 -16.26 12.35
C GLU A 102 10.31 -15.14 11.35
N TRP A 103 9.84 -15.29 10.09
CA TRP A 103 9.90 -14.22 9.11
C TRP A 103 8.91 -13.08 9.41
N PHE A 104 7.82 -13.37 10.12
CA PHE A 104 6.87 -12.35 10.58
C PHE A 104 7.46 -11.44 11.67
N LEU A 105 8.30 -11.98 12.55
CA LEU A 105 9.06 -11.17 13.51
C LEU A 105 10.08 -10.28 12.80
N SER A 106 10.82 -10.80 11.84
CA SER A 106 11.72 -10.00 10.99
C SER A 106 10.95 -8.91 10.24
N TYR A 107 9.75 -9.23 9.75
CA TYR A 107 8.82 -8.27 9.17
C TYR A 107 8.41 -7.17 10.17
N LEU A 108 7.95 -7.53 11.37
CA LEU A 108 7.57 -6.56 12.42
C LEU A 108 8.74 -5.68 12.85
N VAL A 109 9.93 -6.26 12.99
CA VAL A 109 11.16 -5.56 13.36
C VAL A 109 11.60 -4.62 12.25
N CYS A 110 11.64 -5.04 10.98
CA CYS A 110 11.91 -4.15 9.87
C CYS A 110 10.86 -3.03 9.79
N THR A 111 9.58 -3.34 10.07
CA THR A 111 8.48 -2.38 10.01
C THR A 111 8.71 -1.29 11.04
N ALA A 112 8.96 -1.71 12.29
CA ALA A 112 9.28 -0.81 13.38
C ALA A 112 10.57 -0.03 13.11
N THR A 113 11.60 -0.67 12.55
CA THR A 113 12.91 -0.07 12.27
C THR A 113 12.86 0.94 11.12
N PHE A 114 11.98 0.80 10.15
CA PHE A 114 11.77 1.83 9.11
C PHE A 114 10.76 2.90 9.53
N LEU A 115 9.77 2.55 10.38
CA LEU A 115 8.85 3.51 10.99
C LEU A 115 9.55 4.42 12.02
N LEU A 116 10.50 3.91 12.81
CA LEU A 116 11.14 4.66 13.91
C LEU A 116 11.97 5.88 13.45
N PRO A 117 12.92 5.76 12.50
CA PRO A 117 13.65 6.90 11.96
C PRO A 117 12.72 7.88 11.27
N THR A 118 11.67 7.40 10.61
CA THR A 118 10.72 8.28 9.93
C THR A 118 9.78 8.97 10.91
N LEU A 119 9.40 8.36 12.05
CA LEU A 119 8.76 9.03 13.20
C LEU A 119 9.66 10.11 13.80
N PHE A 120 10.97 9.87 13.94
CA PHE A 120 11.93 10.82 14.51
C PHE A 120 12.30 11.98 13.56
N PHE A 121 12.57 11.71 12.28
CA PHE A 121 12.89 12.74 11.28
C PHE A 121 11.68 13.56 10.82
N SER A 122 10.46 13.09 11.13
CA SER A 122 9.22 13.76 10.77
C SER A 122 8.77 14.85 11.74
N GLU A 123 9.37 14.93 12.93
CA GLU A 123 8.94 15.85 13.99
C GLU A 123 8.98 17.34 13.57
N GLY A 124 9.86 17.70 12.61
CA GLY A 124 9.98 19.07 12.10
C GLY A 124 9.14 19.39 10.84
N LEU A 125 8.96 18.43 9.93
CA LEU A 125 8.29 18.66 8.62
C LEU A 125 6.82 18.20 8.58
N LEU A 126 6.40 17.25 9.43
CA LEU A 126 5.13 16.53 9.28
C LEU A 126 4.03 16.86 10.30
N ARG A 127 4.30 17.68 11.34
CA ARG A 127 3.26 18.12 12.30
C ARG A 127 2.11 18.95 11.67
N ARG A 128 2.23 19.34 10.40
CA ARG A 128 1.18 20.08 9.66
C ARG A 128 0.27 19.21 8.79
N ASP A 129 0.59 17.94 8.55
CA ASP A 129 -0.22 17.04 7.71
C ASP A 129 -0.98 16.04 8.59
N PRO A 130 -2.33 16.13 8.72
CA PRO A 130 -3.10 15.21 9.57
C PRO A 130 -3.05 13.74 9.12
N PHE A 131 -2.49 13.44 7.94
CA PHE A 131 -2.40 12.08 7.38
C PHE A 131 -0.97 11.52 7.39
N TRP A 132 -0.05 12.15 8.12
CA TRP A 132 1.36 11.79 8.15
C TRP A 132 1.63 10.33 8.58
N LEU A 133 0.96 9.85 9.63
CA LEU A 133 1.04 8.47 10.14
C LEU A 133 0.67 7.44 9.06
N VAL A 134 -0.29 7.78 8.22
CA VAL A 134 -0.79 6.89 7.16
C VAL A 134 0.20 6.78 6.00
N ARG A 135 0.86 7.89 5.65
CA ARG A 135 1.95 7.92 4.65
C ARG A 135 3.21 7.22 5.17
N LEU A 136 3.43 7.26 6.47
CA LEU A 136 4.52 6.55 7.12
C LEU A 136 4.33 5.04 7.04
N TRP A 137 3.13 4.61 7.40
CA TRP A 137 2.72 3.21 7.36
C TRP A 137 2.73 2.66 5.93
N ALA A 138 2.33 3.48 4.95
CA ALA A 138 2.47 3.19 3.52
C ALA A 138 3.92 2.89 3.11
N LEU A 139 4.84 3.80 3.45
CA LEU A 139 6.24 3.70 3.08
C LEU A 139 6.90 2.50 3.76
N ALA A 140 6.62 2.29 5.04
CA ALA A 140 7.11 1.13 5.78
C ALA A 140 6.64 -0.17 5.12
N SER A 141 5.35 -0.28 4.79
CA SER A 141 4.76 -1.43 4.09
C SER A 141 5.43 -1.72 2.75
N GLN A 142 5.86 -0.68 2.01
CA GLN A 142 6.55 -0.82 0.73
C GLN A 142 8.03 -1.24 0.89
N LEU A 143 8.75 -0.66 1.83
CA LEU A 143 10.16 -0.99 2.12
C LEU A 143 10.31 -2.42 2.66
N LEU A 144 9.33 -2.87 3.45
CA LEU A 144 9.26 -4.24 3.96
C LEU A 144 9.16 -5.30 2.87
N PHE A 145 8.30 -5.05 1.90
CA PHE A 145 8.10 -5.94 0.77
C PHE A 145 9.33 -5.96 -0.16
N ALA A 146 9.97 -4.81 -0.35
CA ALA A 146 11.26 -4.75 -1.06
C ALA A 146 12.35 -5.55 -0.32
N GLY A 147 12.36 -5.53 1.01
CA GLY A 147 13.24 -6.37 1.82
C GLY A 147 12.99 -7.86 1.64
N TRP A 148 11.74 -8.30 1.46
CA TRP A 148 11.39 -9.70 1.20
C TRP A 148 11.93 -10.20 -0.14
N TRP A 149 11.95 -9.36 -1.18
CA TRP A 149 12.50 -9.70 -2.50
C TRP A 149 13.98 -10.07 -2.49
N VAL A 150 14.78 -9.46 -1.61
CA VAL A 150 16.21 -9.75 -1.49
C VAL A 150 16.48 -11.18 -1.01
N TYR A 151 15.47 -11.86 -0.46
CA TYR A 151 15.57 -13.20 0.09
C TYR A 151 14.76 -14.27 -0.68
N LEU A 152 14.15 -13.91 -1.82
CA LEU A 152 13.64 -14.85 -2.82
C LEU A 152 14.74 -15.10 -3.86
#